data_AF-A0A1H6C6Z4-F1
#
_entry.id   AF-A0A1H6C6Z4-F1
#
_cell.length_a   1.000
_cell.length_b   1.000
_cell.length_c   1.000
_cell.angle_alpha   90.00
_cell.angle_beta   90.00
_cell.angle_gamma   90.00
#
_symmetry.space_group_name_H-M   'P 1'
#
loop_
_entity.id
_entity.type
_entity.pdbx_description
1 polymer ?
#
loop_
_entity_poly.entity_id
_entity_poly.type
_entity_poly.pdbx_seq_one_letter_code
_entity_poly.pdbx_strand_id
1 'polypeptide(L)'
;METIEMVAVGALILALLLLIKVFSLQSRINDIQSDLEWLKGRAEGTVVNRLKPAADPRPLQPASAQNSLLDERVQHLLARGDKIKAIKLVRAEQGIGLKEAKDYVENLERR
;
A
#
# COMPACT_ATOMS: atom_id res chain seq x y z
N MET A 1 -43.39 21.24 -11.12
CA MET A 1 -41.98 21.14 -11.53
C MET A 1 -41.13 20.44 -10.48
N GLU A 2 -41.53 20.43 -9.20
CA GLU A 2 -40.75 19.85 -8.09
C GLU A 2 -40.50 18.33 -8.14
N THR A 3 -41.41 17.51 -8.69
CA THR A 3 -41.24 16.04 -8.72
C THR A 3 -40.18 15.58 -9.71
N ILE A 4 -40.12 16.24 -10.87
CA ILE A 4 -39.13 15.95 -11.92
C ILE A 4 -37.73 16.32 -11.43
N GLU A 5 -37.60 17.42 -10.69
CA GLU A 5 -36.32 17.84 -10.10
C GLU A 5 -35.84 16.87 -9.01
N MET A 6 -36.72 16.39 -8.12
CA MET A 6 -36.35 15.37 -7.13
C MET A 6 -35.88 14.05 -7.76
N VAL A 7 -36.57 13.60 -8.81
CA VAL A 7 -36.18 12.38 -9.54
C VAL A 7 -34.86 12.59 -10.28
N ALA A 8 -34.63 13.76 -10.88
CA ALA A 8 -33.39 14.11 -11.55
C ALA A 8 -32.21 14.15 -10.56
N VAL A 9 -32.38 14.75 -9.39
CA VAL A 9 -31.35 14.80 -8.33
C VAL A 9 -31.09 13.40 -7.79
N GLY A 10 -32.13 12.60 -7.54
CA GLY A 10 -31.99 11.21 -7.11
C GLY A 10 -31.23 10.34 -8.11
N ALA A 11 -31.52 10.49 -9.41
CA ALA A 11 -30.82 9.80 -10.49
C ALA A 11 -29.34 10.24 -10.58
N LEU A 12 -29.06 11.54 -10.39
CA LEU A 12 -27.70 12.08 -10.40
C LEU A 12 -26.87 11.55 -9.24
N ILE A 13 -27.45 11.47 -8.03
CA ILE A 13 -26.81 10.89 -6.85
C ILE A 13 -26.56 9.39 -7.06
N LEU A 14 -27.55 8.65 -7.57
CA LEU A 14 -27.38 7.22 -7.87
C LEU A 14 -26.29 6.98 -8.92
N ALA A 15 -26.24 7.79 -9.98
CA ALA A 15 -25.18 7.72 -10.98
C ALA A 15 -23.80 7.98 -10.37
N LEU A 16 -23.69 8.98 -9.49
CA LEU A 16 -22.45 9.28 -8.76
C LEU A 16 -22.03 8.13 -7.84
N LEU A 17 -22.97 7.53 -7.10
CA LEU A 17 -22.71 6.37 -6.24
C LEU A 17 -22.27 5.14 -7.03
N LEU A 18 -22.89 4.89 -8.19
CA LEU A 18 -22.50 3.81 -9.09
C LEU A 18 -21.11 4.04 -9.69
N LEU A 19 -20.79 5.29 -10.05
CA LEU A 19 -19.46 5.68 -10.53
C LEU A 19 -18.39 5.41 -9.47
N ILE A 20 -18.63 5.79 -8.21
CA ILE A 20 -17.74 5.51 -7.07
C ILE A 20 -17.56 4.00 -6.86
N LYS A 21 -18.66 3.22 -6.91
CA LYS A 21 -18.64 1.75 -6.82
C LYS A 21 -17.83 1.10 -7.95
N VAL A 22 -18.02 1.56 -9.18
CA VAL A 22 -17.29 1.09 -10.38
C VAL A 22 -15.80 1.42 -10.26
N PHE A 23 -15.47 2.62 -9.79
CA PHE A 23 -14.08 3.05 -9.60
C PHE A 23 -13.39 2.26 -8.49
N SER A 24 -14.11 1.97 -7.39
CA SER A 24 -13.64 1.10 -6.31
C SER A 24 -13.41 -0.34 -6.78
N LEU A 25 -14.20 -0.83 -7.75
CA LEU A 25 -14.04 -2.17 -8.32
C LEU A 25 -12.88 -2.24 -9.32
N GLN A 26 -12.68 -1.20 -10.12
CA GLN A 26 -11.52 -1.05 -11.00
C GLN A 26 -10.21 -0.99 -10.21
N SER A 27 -10.19 -0.31 -9.05
CA SER A 27 -9.02 -0.26 -8.16
C SER A 27 -8.59 -1.64 -7.67
N ARG A 28 -9.54 -2.57 -7.48
CA ARG A 28 -9.24 -3.95 -7.05
C ARG A 28 -8.59 -4.78 -8.16
N ILE A 29 -8.93 -4.51 -9.41
CA ILE A 29 -8.32 -5.18 -10.57
C ILE A 29 -6.92 -4.61 -10.82
N ASN A 30 -6.72 -3.30 -10.60
CA ASN A 30 -5.40 -2.67 -10.69
C ASN A 30 -4.42 -3.16 -9.60
N ASP A 31 -4.93 -3.54 -8.43
CA ASP A 31 -4.17 -4.13 -7.31
C ASP A 31 -3.51 -5.48 -7.68
N ILE A 32 -4.21 -6.29 -8.49
CA ILE A 32 -3.76 -7.64 -8.86
C ILE A 32 -2.50 -7.60 -9.73
N GLN A 33 -2.29 -6.52 -10.50
CA GLN A 33 -1.07 -6.38 -11.30
C GLN A 33 0.15 -5.97 -10.45
N SER A 34 -0.04 -5.12 -9.44
CA SER A 34 1.05 -4.69 -8.56
C SER A 34 1.65 -5.82 -7.73
N ASP A 35 0.88 -6.88 -7.43
CA ASP A 35 1.39 -8.04 -6.68
C ASP A 35 2.31 -8.94 -7.53
N LEU A 36 2.27 -8.84 -8.87
CA LEU A 36 3.12 -9.65 -9.74
C LEU A 36 4.49 -9.01 -9.98
N GLU A 37 4.59 -7.69 -9.91
CA GLU A 37 5.82 -6.95 -10.23
C GLU A 37 6.89 -7.10 -9.13
N TRP A 38 6.50 -7.21 -7.86
CA TRP A 38 7.46 -7.44 -6.75
C TRP A 38 8.06 -8.85 -6.77
N LEU A 39 7.34 -9.84 -7.31
CA LEU A 39 7.81 -11.21 -7.43
C LEU A 39 8.85 -11.38 -8.54
N LYS A 40 8.71 -10.62 -9.64
CA LYS A 40 9.67 -10.66 -10.76
C LYS A 40 11.03 -10.07 -10.36
N GLY A 41 11.05 -8.96 -9.62
CA GLY A 41 12.28 -8.36 -9.11
C GLY A 41 13.06 -9.27 -8.14
N ARG A 42 12.37 -10.18 -7.44
CA ARG A 42 13.00 -11.13 -6.51
C ARG A 42 13.64 -12.34 -7.21
N ALA A 43 13.09 -12.77 -8.34
CA ALA A 43 13.66 -13.86 -9.14
C ALA A 43 14.94 -13.42 -9.87
N GLU A 44 15.03 -12.15 -10.29
CA GLU A 44 16.17 -11.64 -11.05
C GLU A 44 17.37 -11.24 -10.15
N GLY A 45 17.14 -10.83 -8.88
CA GLY A 45 18.20 -10.38 -7.98
C GLY A 45 19.05 -11.47 -7.29
N THR A 46 18.69 -12.76 -7.42
CA THR A 46 19.30 -13.83 -6.60
C THR A 46 20.37 -14.66 -7.32
N VAL A 47 20.49 -14.58 -8.66
CA VAL A 47 21.39 -15.47 -9.44
C VAL A 47 22.81 -14.93 -9.59
N VAL A 48 23.07 -13.63 -9.45
CA VAL A 48 24.40 -13.04 -9.76
C VAL A 48 25.38 -12.92 -8.59
N ASN A 49 24.97 -13.14 -7.34
CA ASN A 49 25.86 -12.89 -6.19
C ASN A 49 26.66 -14.13 -5.69
N ARG A 50 26.63 -15.26 -6.41
CA ARG A 50 27.28 -16.51 -5.94
C ARG A 50 28.77 -16.61 -6.28
N LEU A 51 29.38 -15.61 -6.92
CA LEU A 51 30.77 -15.68 -7.38
C LEU A 51 31.66 -14.53 -6.87
N LYS A 52 31.47 -14.04 -5.64
CA LYS A 52 32.43 -13.12 -5.00
C LYS A 52 33.15 -13.79 -3.83
N PRO A 53 34.41 -14.25 -4.00
CA PRO A 53 35.24 -14.79 -2.94
C PRO A 53 35.54 -13.73 -1.87
N ALA A 54 35.71 -14.20 -0.64
CA ALA A 54 35.92 -13.42 0.57
C ALA A 54 37.01 -12.33 0.48
N ALA A 55 36.59 -11.07 0.54
CA ALA A 55 37.28 -9.92 1.14
C ALA A 55 36.43 -8.68 0.84
N ASP A 56 35.71 -8.15 1.83
CA ASP A 56 35.41 -6.71 2.06
C ASP A 56 34.28 -6.54 3.10
N PRO A 57 34.33 -5.49 3.95
CA PRO A 57 33.52 -5.38 5.16
C PRO A 57 32.05 -5.09 4.84
N ARG A 58 31.16 -5.62 5.69
CA ARG A 58 29.69 -5.45 5.64
C ARG A 58 29.32 -4.05 5.13
N PRO A 59 28.51 -3.91 4.05
CA PRO A 59 27.82 -2.67 3.84
C PRO A 59 26.86 -2.51 5.01
N LEU A 60 27.13 -1.55 5.87
CA LEU A 60 26.18 -0.96 6.79
C LEU A 60 25.05 -0.37 5.94
N GLN A 61 24.14 -1.23 5.46
CA GLN A 61 22.91 -0.78 4.83
C GLN A 61 22.15 -0.02 5.91
N PRO A 62 21.98 1.30 5.75
CA PRO A 62 21.52 2.13 6.83
C PRO A 62 20.07 1.75 7.06
N ALA A 63 19.71 1.39 8.29
CA ALA A 63 18.34 1.02 8.67
C ALA A 63 17.30 2.06 8.23
N SER A 64 17.73 3.31 7.96
CA SER A 64 16.93 4.36 7.35
C SER A 64 16.35 4.01 5.97
N ALA A 65 17.09 3.33 5.09
CA ALA A 65 16.60 3.01 3.75
C ALA A 65 15.47 1.97 3.76
N GLN A 66 15.54 0.99 4.67
CA GLN A 66 14.47 0.01 4.85
C GLN A 66 13.23 0.65 5.47
N ASN A 67 13.41 1.56 6.43
CA ASN A 67 12.31 2.31 7.03
C ASN A 67 11.61 3.22 6.01
N SER A 68 12.35 3.87 5.09
CA SER A 68 11.73 4.67 4.02
C SER A 68 10.85 3.84 3.08
N LEU A 69 11.29 2.64 2.69
CA LEU A 69 10.49 1.74 1.85
C LEU A 69 9.24 1.22 2.57
N LEU A 70 9.33 1.00 3.88
CA LEU A 70 8.19 0.67 4.73
C LEU A 70 7.20 1.81 4.81
N ASP A 71 7.68 3.04 5.01
CA ASP A 71 6.85 4.24 5.09
C ASP A 71 6.11 4.47 3.78
N GLU A 72 6.77 4.35 2.63
CA GLU A 72 6.14 4.45 1.31
C GLU A 72 5.03 3.39 1.11
N ARG A 73 5.31 2.13 1.49
CA ARG A 73 4.31 1.06 1.42
C ARG A 73 3.12 1.31 2.34
N VAL A 74 3.36 1.81 3.55
CA VAL A 74 2.32 2.16 4.52
C VAL A 74 1.48 3.32 4.03
N GLN A 75 2.10 4.38 3.49
CA GLN A 75 1.40 5.52 2.88
C GLN A 75 0.54 5.10 1.70
N HIS A 76 1.04 4.20 0.84
CA HIS A 76 0.28 3.68 -0.28
C HIS A 76 -0.94 2.86 0.18
N LEU A 77 -0.82 2.08 1.25
CA LEU A 77 -1.94 1.36 1.86
C LEU A 77 -2.94 2.31 2.53
N LEU A 78 -2.46 3.38 3.17
CA LEU A 78 -3.29 4.45 3.74
C LEU A 78 -4.08 5.21 2.68
N ALA A 79 -3.44 5.56 1.55
CA ALA A 79 -4.09 6.23 0.42
C ALA A 79 -5.22 5.39 -0.20
N ARG A 80 -5.12 4.05 -0.11
CA ARG A 80 -6.16 3.11 -0.53
C ARG A 80 -7.26 2.89 0.52
N GLY A 81 -7.15 3.47 1.72
CA GLY A 81 -8.06 3.28 2.84
C GLY A 81 -7.88 1.93 3.58
N ASP A 82 -6.83 1.18 3.26
CA ASP A 82 -6.57 -0.18 3.77
C ASP A 82 -5.73 -0.17 5.06
N LYS A 83 -6.16 0.62 6.07
CA LYS A 83 -5.42 0.83 7.33
C LYS A 83 -5.08 -0.46 8.08
N ILE A 84 -5.93 -1.48 8.00
CA ILE A 84 -5.68 -2.79 8.64
C ILE A 84 -4.49 -3.52 7.99
N LYS A 85 -4.34 -3.44 6.66
CA LYS A 85 -3.20 -4.04 5.97
C LYS A 85 -1.90 -3.30 6.29
N ALA A 86 -1.94 -1.97 6.39
CA ALA A 86 -0.80 -1.17 6.80
C ALA A 86 -0.29 -1.59 8.20
N ILE A 87 -1.19 -1.74 9.17
CA ILE A 87 -0.84 -2.17 10.53
C ILE A 87 -0.23 -3.59 10.53
N LYS A 88 -0.77 -4.51 9.71
CA LYS A 88 -0.20 -5.85 9.57
C LYS A 88 1.20 -5.83 8.96
N LEU A 89 1.44 -4.98 7.96
CA LEU A 89 2.74 -4.85 7.31
C LEU A 89 3.80 -4.33 8.29
N VAL A 90 3.50 -3.24 9.00
CA VAL A 90 4.39 -2.67 10.01
C VAL A 90 4.71 -3.69 11.11
N ARG A 91 3.71 -4.43 11.55
CA ARG A 91 3.90 -5.51 12.54
C ARG A 91 4.80 -6.64 12.01
N ALA A 92 4.64 -7.02 10.74
CA ALA A 92 5.43 -8.10 10.14
C ALA A 92 6.90 -7.69 9.93
N GLU A 93 7.15 -6.45 9.53
CA GLU A 93 8.50 -5.97 9.19
C GLU A 93 9.26 -5.44 10.41
N GLN A 94 8.60 -4.76 11.35
CA GLN A 94 9.25 -4.24 12.56
C GLN A 94 9.12 -5.17 13.78
N GLY A 95 8.22 -6.17 13.73
CA GLY A 95 8.02 -7.11 14.85
C GLY A 95 7.39 -6.49 16.11
N ILE A 96 6.81 -5.29 16.01
CA ILE A 96 6.29 -4.53 17.15
C ILE A 96 4.87 -4.96 17.58
N GLY A 97 4.43 -4.52 18.76
CA GLY A 97 3.09 -4.81 19.25
C GLY A 97 1.98 -4.18 18.38
N LEU A 98 0.76 -4.71 18.47
CA LEU A 98 -0.38 -4.19 17.69
C LEU A 98 -0.68 -2.71 17.99
N LYS A 99 -0.47 -2.30 19.26
CA LYS A 99 -0.63 -0.91 19.70
C LYS A 99 0.39 -0.01 19.02
N GLU A 100 1.66 -0.42 18.99
CA GLU A 100 2.76 0.34 18.39
C GLU A 100 2.63 0.40 16.87
N ALA A 101 2.25 -0.70 16.22
CA ALA A 101 1.99 -0.72 14.78
C ALA A 101 0.84 0.21 14.38
N LYS A 102 -0.22 0.28 15.19
CA LYS A 102 -1.32 1.23 14.98
C LYS A 102 -0.83 2.68 15.12
N ASP A 103 -0.08 2.97 16.18
CA ASP A 103 0.44 4.30 16.46
C ASP A 103 1.38 4.79 15.35
N TYR A 104 2.26 3.89 14.87
CA TYR A 104 3.16 4.16 13.73
C TYR A 104 2.41 4.54 12.45
N VAL A 105 1.39 3.76 12.11
CA VAL A 105 0.54 4.01 10.93
C VAL A 105 -0.26 5.30 11.09
N GLU A 106 -0.80 5.60 12.27
CA GLU A 106 -1.48 6.87 12.54
C GLU A 106 -0.54 8.08 12.45
N ASN A 107 0.70 7.93 12.90
CA ASN A 107 1.69 9.00 12.83
C ASN A 107 2.14 9.27 11.38
N LEU A 108 2.20 8.24 10.55
CA LEU A 108 2.42 8.36 9.10
C LEU A 108 1.21 8.94 8.35
N GLU A 109 -0.01 8.65 8.80
CA GLU A 109 -1.24 9.22 8.23
C GLU A 109 -1.40 10.71 8.55
N ARG A 110 -0.88 11.16 9.69
CA ARG A 110 -0.94 12.56 10.13
C ARG A 110 0.18 13.43 9.53
N ARG A 111 1.26 12.81 9.05
CA ARG A 111 2.36 13.50 8.38
C ARG A 111 1.98 13.92 6.98
#